data_AF-A0A2D2CXG7-F1
#
_entry.id   AF-A0A2D2CXG7-F1
#
_cell.length_a   1.000
_cell.length_b   1.000
_cell.length_c   1.000
_cell.angle_alpha   90.00
_cell.angle_beta   90.00
_cell.angle_gamma   90.00
#
_symmetry.space_group_name_H-M   'P 1'
#
loop_
_entity.id
_entity.type
_entity.pdbx_description
1 polymer ?
#
loop_
_entity_poly.entity_id
_entity_poly.type
_entity_poly.pdbx_seq_one_letter_code
_entity_poly.pdbx_strand_id
1 'polypeptide(L)'
;MSALTIDTLAVAQALRKRGFTEDQATGVVEAMVSIDAGALATKADVRDLEVKMEKIETRLEGRIDSSAANLKVDILRWLVVTQIALGGFLFAAMKLTR
;
A
#
# COMPACT_ATOMS: atom_id res chain seq x y z
N MET A 1 25.26 6.88 4.67
CA MET A 1 24.97 6.91 6.11
C MET A 1 24.51 8.32 6.46
N SER A 2 23.22 8.51 6.72
CA SER A 2 22.71 9.78 7.23
C SER A 2 22.86 9.73 8.75
N ALA A 3 23.88 10.37 9.29
CA ALA A 3 24.10 10.40 10.73
C ALA A 3 23.04 11.30 11.38
N LEU A 4 22.51 10.89 12.53
CA LEU A 4 21.75 11.81 13.38
C LEU A 4 22.73 12.94 13.75
N THR A 5 22.44 14.19 13.36
CA THR A 5 23.24 15.35 13.78
C THR A 5 22.99 15.63 15.26
N ILE A 6 23.66 14.84 16.10
CA ILE A 6 23.67 15.01 17.55
C ILE A 6 24.91 15.84 17.90
N ASP A 7 24.71 16.92 18.64
CA ASP A 7 25.81 17.60 19.31
C ASP A 7 26.22 16.77 20.54
N THR A 8 27.17 15.86 20.31
CA THR A 8 27.67 14.92 21.31
C THR A 8 28.26 15.63 22.53
N LEU A 9 28.90 16.78 22.32
CA LEU A 9 29.48 17.60 23.39
C LEU A 9 28.39 18.27 24.23
N ALA A 10 27.38 18.86 23.60
CA ALA A 10 26.26 19.47 24.32
C ALA A 10 25.50 18.42 25.15
N VAL A 11 25.29 17.21 24.61
CA VAL A 11 24.66 16.10 25.33
C VAL A 11 25.50 15.65 26.53
N ALA A 12 26.80 15.43 26.34
CA ALA A 12 27.70 15.05 27.43
C ALA A 12 27.73 16.10 28.55
N GLN A 13 27.80 17.39 28.20
CA GLN A 13 27.74 18.48 29.17
C GLN A 13 26.38 18.54 29.90
N ALA A 14 25.28 18.31 29.19
CA ALA A 14 23.94 18.29 29.77
C ALA A 14 23.73 17.10 30.73
N LEU A 15 24.39 15.97 30.49
CA LEU A 15 24.40 14.81 31.39
C LEU A 15 25.23 15.10 32.65
N ARG A 16 26.43 15.68 32.49
CA ARG A 16 27.28 16.09 33.62
C ARG A 16 26.60 17.10 34.54
N LYS A 17 25.91 18.10 33.97
CA LYS A 17 25.11 19.08 34.74
C LYS A 17 23.98 18.42 35.55
N ARG A 18 23.56 17.20 35.20
CA ARG A 18 22.54 16.42 35.91
C ARG A 18 23.13 15.38 36.87
N GLY A 19 24.44 15.44 37.15
CA GLY A 19 25.10 14.58 38.13
C GLY A 19 25.71 13.30 37.57
N PHE A 20 25.72 13.11 36.25
CA PHE A 20 26.44 12.00 35.63
C PHE A 20 27.95 12.25 35.70
N THR A 21 28.72 11.18 35.94
CA THR A 21 30.18 11.25 35.81
C THR A 21 30.59 11.39 34.35
N GLU A 22 31.84 11.75 34.12
CA GLU A 22 32.39 11.90 32.77
C GLU A 22 32.33 10.58 31.97
N ASP A 23 32.68 9.47 32.60
CA ASP A 23 32.61 8.13 32.00
C ASP A 23 31.16 7.74 31.65
N GLN A 24 30.21 8.05 32.54
CA GLN A 24 28.79 7.77 32.30
C GLN A 24 28.23 8.62 31.15
N ALA A 25 28.56 9.91 31.12
CA ALA A 25 28.13 10.81 30.05
C ALA A 25 28.70 10.38 28.69
N THR A 26 29.97 9.96 28.67
CA THR A 26 30.66 9.45 27.48
C THR A 26 30.01 8.16 26.98
N GLY A 27 29.76 7.18 27.87
CA GLY A 27 29.12 5.92 27.49
C GLY A 27 27.71 6.09 26.91
N VAL A 28 26.92 7.04 27.43
CA VAL A 28 25.59 7.36 26.87
C VAL A 28 25.71 7.95 25.46
N VAL A 29 26.65 8.86 25.25
CA VAL A 29 26.87 9.48 23.93
C VAL A 29 27.38 8.46 22.91
N GLU A 30 28.30 7.56 23.31
CA GLU A 30 28.78 6.48 22.45
C GLU A 30 27.63 5.54 22.03
N ALA A 31 26.77 5.17 22.98
CA ALA A 31 25.56 4.39 22.68
C ALA A 31 24.63 5.11 21.69
N MET A 32 24.42 6.43 21.85
CA MET A 32 23.60 7.22 20.93
C MET A 32 24.21 7.33 19.52
N VAL A 33 25.54 7.49 19.41
CA VAL A 33 26.23 7.57 18.12
C VAL A 33 26.23 6.22 17.40
N SER A 34 26.19 5.11 18.14
CA SER A 34 26.06 3.77 17.55
C SER A 34 24.71 3.47 16.93
N ILE A 35 23.69 4.33 17.14
CA ILE A 35 22.39 4.21 16.48
C ILE A 35 22.52 4.64 15.02
N ASP A 36 22.31 3.70 14.09
CA ASP A 36 22.20 4.02 12.67
C ASP A 36 20.85 4.71 12.38
N ALA A 37 20.86 6.02 12.33
CA ALA A 37 19.68 6.81 11.99
C ALA A 37 19.16 6.55 10.57
N GLY A 38 19.97 5.99 9.67
CA GLY A 38 19.54 5.57 8.34
C GLY A 38 18.66 4.32 8.34
N ALA A 39 18.69 3.52 9.42
CA ALA A 39 17.83 2.35 9.60
C ALA A 39 16.46 2.72 10.22
N LEU A 40 16.27 3.97 10.66
CA LEU A 40 15.03 4.45 11.23
C LEU A 40 14.16 5.08 10.15
N ALA A 41 12.96 4.53 9.94
CA ALA A 41 11.97 5.18 9.07
C ALA A 41 11.55 6.52 9.68
N THR A 42 11.58 7.58 8.87
CA THR A 42 11.09 8.89 9.27
C THR A 42 9.57 8.94 9.16
N LYS A 43 8.96 9.97 9.76
CA LYS A 43 7.52 10.23 9.58
C LYS A 43 7.14 10.46 8.11
N ALA A 44 8.06 11.01 7.31
CA ALA A 44 7.85 11.20 5.89
C ALA A 44 7.80 9.85 5.15
N ASP A 45 8.71 8.92 5.48
CA ASP A 45 8.71 7.57 4.88
C ASP A 45 7.41 6.82 5.19
N VAL A 46 6.92 6.92 6.43
CA VAL A 46 5.64 6.34 6.83
C VAL A 46 4.49 6.98 6.06
N ARG A 47 4.47 8.30 5.94
CA ARG A 47 3.43 9.03 5.19
C ARG A 47 3.43 8.65 3.70
N ASP A 48 4.60 8.48 3.11
CA ASP A 48 4.75 8.04 1.73
C ASP A 48 4.22 6.62 1.52
N LEU A 49 4.41 5.73 2.51
CA LEU A 49 3.83 4.39 2.49
C LEU A 49 2.30 4.43 2.61
N GLU A 50 1.74 5.23 3.51
CA GLU A 50 0.28 5.42 3.64
C GLU A 50 -0.34 5.87 2.31
N VAL A 51 0.24 6.88 1.67
CA VAL A 51 -0.25 7.40 0.39
C VAL A 51 -0.13 6.36 -0.73
N LYS A 52 0.95 5.58 -0.76
CA LYS A 52 1.09 4.47 -1.72
C LYS A 52 0.05 3.39 -1.49
N MET A 53 -0.26 3.07 -0.23
CA MET A 53 -1.29 2.09 0.13
C MET A 53 -2.68 2.55 -0.31
N GLU A 54 -3.06 3.78 0.03
CA GLU A 54 -4.35 4.38 -0.40
C GLU A 54 -4.50 4.34 -1.93
N LYS A 55 -3.43 4.71 -2.66
CA LYS A 55 -3.44 4.66 -4.13
C LYS A 55 -3.59 3.23 -4.68
N ILE A 56 -3.00 2.24 -4.03
CA ILE A 56 -3.15 0.83 -4.43
C ILE A 56 -4.57 0.36 -4.18
N GLU A 57 -5.16 0.72 -3.03
CA GLU A 57 -6.54 0.40 -2.66
C GLU A 57 -7.53 0.97 -3.67
N THR A 58 -7.49 2.28 -3.93
CA THR A 58 -8.36 2.92 -4.94
C THR A 58 -8.19 2.29 -6.33
N ARG A 59 -6.95 1.94 -6.71
CA ARG A 59 -6.70 1.28 -8.00
C ARG A 59 -7.28 -0.14 -8.04
N LEU A 60 -7.23 -0.88 -6.94
CA LEU A 60 -7.80 -2.22 -6.84
C LEU A 60 -9.32 -2.17 -6.91
N GLU A 61 -9.95 -1.25 -6.18
CA GLU A 61 -11.40 -1.03 -6.23
C GLU A 61 -11.87 -0.74 -7.66
N GLY A 62 -11.22 0.20 -8.36
CA GLY A 62 -11.55 0.49 -9.76
C GLY A 62 -11.34 -0.69 -10.71
N ARG A 63 -10.34 -1.55 -10.47
CA ARG A 63 -10.13 -2.79 -11.25
C ARG A 63 -11.21 -3.83 -10.98
N ILE A 64 -11.68 -3.94 -9.74
CA ILE A 64 -12.77 -4.84 -9.37
C ILE A 64 -14.07 -4.38 -10.03
N ASP A 65 -14.41 -3.09 -9.93
CA ASP A 65 -15.62 -2.52 -10.52
C ASP A 65 -15.66 -2.67 -12.04
N SER A 66 -14.55 -2.37 -12.71
CA SER A 66 -14.44 -2.56 -14.16
C SER A 66 -14.54 -4.02 -14.57
N SER A 67 -13.93 -4.94 -13.82
CA SER A 67 -14.04 -6.38 -14.08
C SER A 67 -15.48 -6.87 -13.89
N ALA A 68 -16.17 -6.40 -12.85
CA ALA A 68 -17.57 -6.72 -12.60
C ALA A 68 -18.48 -6.16 -13.72
N ALA A 69 -18.23 -4.95 -14.20
CA ALA A 69 -18.96 -4.35 -15.31
C ALA A 69 -18.75 -5.15 -16.61
N ASN A 70 -17.51 -5.52 -16.93
CA ASN A 70 -17.20 -6.34 -18.11
C ASN A 70 -17.89 -7.70 -18.06
N LEU A 71 -17.87 -8.37 -16.90
CA LEU A 71 -18.59 -9.64 -16.72
C LEU A 71 -20.10 -9.49 -16.93
N LYS A 72 -20.71 -8.42 -16.41
CA LYS A 72 -22.14 -8.15 -16.65
C LYS A 72 -22.44 -7.98 -18.14
N VAL A 73 -21.60 -7.25 -18.87
CA VAL A 73 -21.76 -7.06 -20.32
C VAL A 73 -21.62 -8.38 -21.07
N ASP A 74 -20.62 -9.18 -20.74
CA ASP A 74 -20.40 -10.48 -21.40
C ASP A 74 -21.55 -11.46 -21.13
N ILE A 75 -22.07 -11.51 -19.90
CA ILE A 75 -23.25 -12.31 -19.57
C ILE A 75 -24.45 -11.86 -20.39
N LEU A 76 -24.74 -10.56 -20.44
CA LEU A 76 -25.87 -10.04 -21.24
C LEU A 76 -25.71 -10.35 -22.72
N ARG A 77 -24.49 -10.21 -23.26
CA ARG A 77 -24.19 -10.53 -24.65
C ARG A 77 -24.50 -12.01 -24.96
N TRP A 78 -24.04 -12.93 -24.12
CA TRP A 78 -24.31 -14.37 -24.31
C TRP A 78 -25.78 -14.74 -24.09
N LEU A 79 -26.46 -14.10 -23.14
CA LEU A 79 -27.91 -14.27 -22.97
C LEU A 79 -28.65 -13.89 -24.25
N VAL A 80 -28.35 -12.75 -24.86
CA VAL A 80 -28.98 -12.33 -26.12
C VAL A 80 -28.68 -13.32 -27.26
N VAL A 81 -27.42 -13.75 -27.42
CA VAL A 81 -27.03 -14.72 -28.45
C VAL A 81 -27.80 -16.04 -28.30
N THR A 82 -27.92 -16.54 -27.07
CA THR A 82 -28.65 -17.79 -26.81
C THR A 82 -30.16 -17.65 -27.05
N GLN A 83 -30.78 -16.52 -26.70
CA GLN A 83 -32.20 -16.29 -27.00
C GLN A 83 -32.49 -16.23 -28.49
N ILE A 84 -31.61 -15.60 -29.28
CA ILE A 84 -31.74 -15.57 -30.75
C ILE A 84 -31.61 -16.99 -31.32
N ALA A 85 -30.63 -17.76 -30.85
CA ALA A 85 -30.44 -19.14 -31.29
C ALA A 85 -31.66 -20.03 -30.95
N LEU A 86 -32.16 -19.95 -29.71
CA LEU A 86 -33.36 -20.67 -29.28
C LEU A 86 -34.59 -20.24 -30.09
N GLY A 87 -34.79 -18.95 -30.32
CA GLY A 87 -35.88 -18.42 -31.14
C GLY A 87 -35.84 -18.92 -32.58
N GLY A 88 -34.65 -18.91 -33.21
CA GLY A 88 -34.45 -19.45 -34.55
C GLY A 88 -34.70 -20.96 -34.63
N PHE A 89 -34.25 -21.72 -33.63
CA PHE A 89 -34.51 -23.15 -33.53
C PHE A 89 -36.00 -23.46 -33.42
N LEU A 90 -36.72 -22.78 -32.52
CA LEU A 90 -38.17 -22.92 -32.36
C LEU A 90 -38.92 -22.56 -33.65
N PHE A 91 -38.50 -21.49 -34.32
CA PHE A 91 -39.08 -21.09 -35.61
C PHE A 91 -38.92 -22.17 -36.69
N ALA A 92 -37.72 -22.75 -36.81
CA ALA A 92 -37.47 -23.84 -37.75
C ALA A 92 -38.30 -25.09 -37.43
N ALA A 93 -38.41 -25.46 -36.15
CA ALA A 93 -39.22 -26.60 -35.70
C ALA A 93 -40.71 -26.43 -36.02
N MET A 94 -41.26 -25.22 -35.84
CA MET A 94 -42.65 -24.91 -36.22
C MET A 94 -42.88 -25.00 -37.74
N LYS A 95 -41.88 -24.64 -38.56
CA LYS A 95 -41.98 -24.76 -40.03
C LYS A 95 -41.90 -26.21 -40.51
N LEU A 96 -41.19 -27.09 -39.81
CA LEU A 96 -41.08 -28.52 -40.14
C LEU A 96 -42.34 -29.33 -39.77
N THR A 97 -43.16 -28.81 -38.86
CA THR A 97 -44.35 -29.51 -38.32
C THR A 97 -45.67 -29.04 -38.94
N ARG A 98 -45.63 -28.05 -39.84
CA ARG A 98 -46.75 -27.58 -40.66
C ARG A 98 -46.45 -27.84 -42.14
#